data_AF-A0A371EGM0-F1
#
_entry.id   AF-A0A371EGM0-F1
#
_cell.length_a   1.000
_cell.length_b   1.000
_cell.length_c   1.000
_cell.angle_alpha   90.00
_cell.angle_beta   90.00
_cell.angle_gamma   90.00
#
_symmetry.space_group_name_H-M   'P 1'
#
loop_
_entity.id
_entity.type
_entity.pdbx_description
1 polymer ?
#
loop_
_entity_poly.entity_id
_entity_poly.type
_entity_poly.pdbx_seq_one_letter_code
_entity_poly.pdbx_strand_id
1 'polypeptide(L)'
;MFYSSAREIWENLIETYSMKEESTTCYDIESKIFNSRQGTLSVTEYYGTLNGLWIELDQYQGLKMCKVDFVAYNGLVERRRIFKFLHGLNFEYDPIRVHILGKEKLPSLFESEETRRSVMLDKGNSNTGSTMGIGKGPTKRSTSEEK
;
A
#
# COMPACT_ATOMS: atom_id res chain seq x y z
N MET A 1 50.32 -3.47 6.64
CA MET A 1 49.99 -2.23 5.93
C MET A 1 50.85 -1.14 6.54
N PHE A 2 51.78 -0.55 5.78
CA PHE A 2 52.58 0.58 6.27
C PHE A 2 51.89 1.86 5.80
N TYR A 3 51.59 2.78 6.71
CA TYR A 3 51.03 4.08 6.39
C TYR A 3 52.16 5.06 6.07
N SER A 4 52.00 5.82 4.99
CA SER A 4 53.00 6.72 4.41
C SER A 4 53.05 8.07 5.12
N SER A 5 52.02 8.40 5.90
CA SER A 5 51.92 9.67 6.63
C SER A 5 51.08 9.55 7.90
N ALA A 6 51.31 10.46 8.85
CA ALA A 6 50.45 10.60 10.04
C ALA A 6 48.98 10.88 9.67
N ARG A 7 48.74 11.52 8.53
CA ARG A 7 47.41 11.77 7.99
C ARG A 7 46.69 10.49 7.58
N GLU A 8 47.36 9.58 6.88
CA GLU A 8 46.79 8.28 6.51
C GLU A 8 46.47 7.42 7.73
N ILE A 9 47.31 7.48 8.76
CA ILE A 9 47.03 6.83 10.05
C ILE A 9 45.77 7.41 10.69
N TRP A 10 45.65 8.74 10.69
CA TRP A 10 44.50 9.45 11.28
C TRP A 10 43.20 9.19 10.50
N GLU A 11 43.24 9.24 9.17
CA GLU A 11 42.09 8.93 8.31
C GLU A 11 41.65 7.47 8.49
N ASN A 12 42.58 6.51 8.53
CA ASN A 12 42.26 5.11 8.79
C ASN A 12 41.70 4.88 10.20
N LEU A 13 42.18 5.60 11.22
CA LEU A 13 41.62 5.55 12.58
C LEU A 13 40.20 6.10 12.60
N ILE A 14 39.96 7.27 11.98
CA ILE A 14 38.62 7.83 11.86
C ILE A 14 37.69 6.86 11.14
N GLU A 15 38.12 6.29 10.02
CA GLU A 15 37.33 5.33 9.25
C GLU A 15 37.01 4.07 10.07
N THR A 16 38.03 3.45 10.68
CA THR A 16 37.85 2.20 11.45
C THR A 16 36.96 2.38 12.67
N TYR A 17 37.13 3.48 13.42
CA TYR A 17 36.34 3.76 14.62
C TYR A 17 34.96 4.33 14.29
N SER A 18 34.85 5.23 13.30
CA SER A 18 33.55 5.75 12.85
C SER A 18 32.67 4.65 12.26
N MET A 19 33.21 3.74 11.44
CA MET A 19 32.42 2.66 10.87
C MET A 19 31.89 1.70 11.95
N LYS A 20 32.70 1.43 12.98
CA LYS A 20 32.30 0.55 14.09
C LYS A 20 31.20 1.18 14.94
N GLU A 21 31.36 2.45 15.33
CA GLU A 21 30.39 3.21 16.14
C GLU A 21 29.09 3.47 15.36
N GLU A 22 29.19 3.76 14.07
CA GLU A 22 28.04 3.92 13.17
C GLU A 22 27.24 2.62 13.04
N SER A 23 27.92 1.47 12.90
CA SER A 23 27.24 0.18 12.73
C SER A 23 26.45 -0.26 13.96
N THR A 24 27.00 -0.05 15.17
CA THR A 24 26.31 -0.38 16.43
C THR A 24 25.13 0.56 16.66
N THR A 25 25.32 1.86 16.38
CA THR A 25 24.26 2.86 16.56
C THR A 25 23.11 2.64 15.58
N CYS A 26 23.41 2.33 14.31
CA CYS A 26 22.39 1.95 13.32
C CYS A 26 21.59 0.73 13.77
N TYR A 27 22.27 -0.30 14.29
CA TYR A 27 21.59 -1.49 14.81
C TYR A 27 20.66 -1.15 15.98
N ASP A 28 21.11 -0.32 16.92
CA ASP A 28 20.30 0.09 18.08
C ASP A 28 19.07 0.89 17.66
N ILE A 29 19.21 1.81 16.70
CA ILE A 29 18.08 2.59 16.15
C ILE A 29 17.10 1.68 15.41
N GLU A 30 17.59 0.79 14.55
CA GLU A 30 16.76 -0.19 13.84
C GLU A 30 16.02 -1.11 14.82
N SER A 31 16.68 -1.55 15.90
CA SER A 31 16.07 -2.34 16.97
C SER A 31 14.97 -1.56 17.70
N LYS A 32 15.19 -0.28 18.02
CA LYS A 32 14.15 0.60 18.60
C LYS A 32 12.96 0.74 17.65
N ILE A 33 13.21 1.01 16.37
CA ILE A 33 12.16 1.10 15.33
C ILE A 33 11.38 -0.22 15.27
N PHE A 34 12.06 -1.35 15.18
CA PHE A 34 11.45 -2.67 15.07
C PHE A 34 10.54 -2.99 16.27
N ASN A 35 11.01 -2.72 17.49
CA ASN A 35 10.28 -3.02 18.72
C ASN A 35 9.20 -1.97 19.05
N SER A 36 9.23 -0.79 18.44
CA SER A 36 8.26 0.27 18.69
C SER A 36 6.82 -0.15 18.33
N ARG A 37 5.88 0.10 19.24
CA ARG A 37 4.43 -0.14 19.15
C ARG A 37 3.70 1.08 19.71
N GLN A 38 2.48 1.34 19.25
CA GLN A 38 1.65 2.45 19.74
C GLN A 38 1.40 2.30 21.24
N GLY A 39 0.89 1.13 21.67
CA GLY A 39 0.64 0.87 23.09
C GLY A 39 -0.32 1.89 23.68
N THR A 40 0.14 2.63 24.69
CA THR A 40 -0.64 3.66 25.38
C THR A 40 -0.49 5.07 24.77
N LEU A 41 0.37 5.24 23.76
CA LEU A 41 0.58 6.52 23.10
C LEU A 41 -0.60 6.85 22.18
N SER A 42 -0.86 8.14 22.00
CA SER A 42 -1.67 8.59 20.87
C SER A 42 -0.98 8.24 19.54
N VAL A 43 -1.75 8.15 18.47
CA VAL A 43 -1.22 7.88 17.13
C VAL A 43 -0.17 8.91 16.72
N THR A 44 -0.38 10.18 17.08
CA THR A 44 0.53 11.29 16.76
C THR A 44 1.85 11.17 17.53
N GLU A 45 1.81 10.83 18.82
CA GLU A 45 3.02 10.61 19.63
C GLU A 45 3.81 9.39 19.14
N TYR A 46 3.10 8.31 18.80
CA TYR A 46 3.70 7.12 18.21
C TYR A 46 4.41 7.44 16.88
N TYR A 47 3.73 8.15 15.97
CA TYR A 47 4.33 8.62 14.73
C TYR A 47 5.54 9.52 14.99
N GLY A 48 5.43 10.48 15.92
CA GLY A 48 6.52 11.38 16.28
C GLY A 48 7.76 10.63 16.76
N THR A 49 7.57 9.59 17.56
CA THR A 49 8.65 8.71 18.04
C THR A 49 9.34 7.99 16.88
N LEU A 50 8.57 7.37 15.97
CA LEU A 50 9.12 6.72 14.79
C LEU A 50 9.83 7.70 13.85
N ASN A 51 9.25 8.87 13.63
CA ASN A 51 9.81 9.89 12.76
C ASN A 51 11.17 10.41 13.29
N GLY A 52 11.28 10.59 14.61
CA GLY A 52 12.56 10.93 15.24
C GLY A 52 13.64 9.88 14.99
N LEU A 53 13.30 8.60 15.19
CA LEU A 53 14.23 7.48 14.94
C LEU A 53 14.61 7.35 13.46
N TRP A 54 13.68 7.58 12.53
CA TRP A 54 13.99 7.57 11.10
C TRP A 54 14.91 8.71 10.68
N ILE A 55 14.70 9.92 11.21
CA ILE A 55 15.60 11.06 10.96
C ILE A 55 17.00 10.75 11.50
N GLU A 56 17.09 10.18 12.70
CA GLU A 56 18.37 9.76 13.30
C GLU A 56 19.06 8.70 12.43
N LEU A 57 18.32 7.68 11.96
CA LEU A 57 18.85 6.63 11.08
C LEU A 57 19.32 7.17 9.73
N ASP A 58 18.58 8.13 9.15
CA ASP A 58 18.90 8.76 7.87
C ASP A 58 20.21 9.55 7.93
N GLN A 59 20.60 10.08 9.08
CA GLN A 59 21.88 10.78 9.24
C GLN A 59 23.08 9.86 8.99
N TYR A 60 22.97 8.59 9.38
CA TYR A 60 24.00 7.58 9.16
C TYR A 60 23.92 7.01 7.73
N GLN A 61 22.71 6.75 7.22
CA GLN A 61 22.53 6.16 5.88
C GLN A 61 22.75 7.16 4.74
N GLY A 62 22.47 8.45 4.96
CA GLY A 62 22.58 9.53 3.96
C GLY A 62 23.99 9.80 3.47
N LEU A 63 25.01 9.36 4.21
CA LEU A 63 26.42 9.45 3.82
C LEU A 63 26.83 8.41 2.76
N LYS A 64 26.04 7.35 2.55
CA LYS A 64 26.49 6.15 1.80
C LYS A 64 25.88 5.98 0.40
N MET A 65 24.89 6.78 -0.01
CA MET A 65 24.20 6.57 -1.28
C MET A 65 24.70 7.46 -2.43
N CYS A 66 25.14 6.81 -3.51
CA CYS A 66 25.43 7.45 -4.80
C CYS A 66 24.14 7.80 -5.54
N LYS A 67 24.09 8.97 -6.19
CA LYS A 67 22.88 9.64 -6.74
C LYS A 67 22.11 8.87 -7.84
N VAL A 68 22.55 7.68 -8.25
CA VAL A 68 22.08 7.02 -9.48
C VAL A 68 20.62 6.52 -9.36
N ASP A 69 20.14 6.15 -8.17
CA ASP A 69 18.76 5.61 -8.00
C ASP A 69 18.01 6.19 -6.79
N PHE A 70 18.19 7.48 -6.49
CA PHE A 70 17.60 8.14 -5.32
C PHE A 70 16.06 8.04 -5.26
N VAL A 71 15.38 8.14 -6.42
CA VAL A 71 13.90 8.11 -6.48
C VAL A 71 13.35 6.73 -6.11
N ALA A 72 13.91 5.67 -6.70
CA ALA A 72 13.48 4.30 -6.41
C ALA A 72 13.79 3.91 -4.97
N TYR A 73 14.97 4.31 -4.47
CA TYR A 73 15.35 4.11 -3.08
C TYR A 73 14.39 4.77 -2.10
N ASN A 74 14.08 6.06 -2.30
CA ASN A 74 13.14 6.77 -1.43
C ASN A 74 11.75 6.12 -1.44
N GLY A 75 11.28 5.65 -2.61
CA GLY A 75 10.01 4.92 -2.70
C GLY A 75 10.00 3.65 -1.82
N LEU A 76 11.12 2.90 -1.80
CA LEU A 76 11.25 1.71 -0.96
C LEU A 76 11.35 2.06 0.54
N VAL A 77 12.09 3.11 0.89
CA VAL A 77 12.22 3.58 2.27
C VAL A 77 10.86 4.02 2.82
N GLU A 78 10.15 4.88 2.10
CA GLU A 78 8.83 5.37 2.51
C GLU A 78 7.82 4.23 2.64
N ARG A 79 7.82 3.27 1.70
CA ARG A 79 6.97 2.07 1.81
C ARG A 79 7.28 1.26 3.07
N ARG A 80 8.56 1.06 3.41
CA ARG A 80 8.94 0.36 4.66
C ARG A 80 8.49 1.12 5.90
N ARG A 81 8.61 2.45 5.91
CA ARG A 81 8.17 3.30 7.02
C ARG A 81 6.66 3.22 7.25
N ILE A 82 5.88 3.28 6.16
CA ILE A 82 4.42 3.11 6.20
C ILE A 82 4.07 1.75 6.80
N PHE A 83 4.70 0.67 6.33
CA PHE A 83 4.43 -0.68 6.85
C PHE A 83 4.81 -0.82 8.32
N LYS A 84 5.94 -0.27 8.73
CA LYS A 84 6.36 -0.27 10.13
C LYS A 84 5.38 0.48 11.02
N PHE A 85 4.94 1.67 10.60
CA PHE A 85 3.93 2.44 11.31
C PHE A 85 2.62 1.66 11.45
N LEU A 86 2.08 1.16 10.34
CA LEU A 86 0.82 0.41 10.33
C LEU A 86 0.88 -0.87 11.17
N HIS A 87 2.03 -1.57 11.16
CA HIS A 87 2.22 -2.80 11.94
C HIS A 87 2.23 -2.53 13.45
N GLY A 88 2.69 -1.36 13.89
CA GLY A 88 2.75 -1.05 15.31
C GLY A 88 1.51 -0.35 15.89
N LEU A 89 0.53 0.03 15.06
CA LEU A 89 -0.76 0.55 15.53
C LEU A 89 -1.55 -0.50 16.31
N ASN A 90 -2.33 -0.04 17.29
CA ASN A 90 -3.25 -0.89 18.05
C ASN A 90 -4.33 -1.49 17.14
N PHE A 91 -4.97 -2.58 17.61
CA PHE A 91 -5.97 -3.33 16.85
C PHE A 91 -7.20 -2.50 16.46
N GLU A 92 -7.47 -1.42 17.20
CA GLU A 92 -8.54 -0.45 16.96
C GLU A 92 -8.44 0.17 15.55
N TYR A 93 -7.23 0.23 15.00
CA TYR A 93 -6.94 0.80 13.68
C TYR A 93 -6.87 -0.25 12.56
N ASP A 94 -7.23 -1.51 12.83
CA ASP A 94 -7.27 -2.59 11.85
C ASP A 94 -8.08 -2.24 10.59
N PRO A 95 -9.28 -1.61 10.68
CA PRO A 95 -10.03 -1.21 9.48
C PRO A 95 -9.24 -0.25 8.58
N ILE A 96 -8.47 0.66 9.18
CA ILE A 96 -7.62 1.60 8.45
C ILE A 96 -6.45 0.85 7.81
N ARG A 97 -5.87 -0.13 8.50
CA ARG A 97 -4.80 -0.97 7.95
C ARG A 97 -5.27 -1.74 6.71
N VAL A 98 -6.45 -2.37 6.78
CA VAL A 98 -7.05 -3.08 5.64
C VAL A 98 -7.34 -2.14 4.48
N HIS A 99 -7.86 -0.94 4.76
CA HIS A 99 -8.15 0.05 3.71
C HIS A 99 -6.87 0.53 3.00
N ILE A 100 -5.82 0.85 3.75
CA ILE A 100 -4.56 1.35 3.19
C ILE A 100 -3.85 0.24 2.39
N LEU A 101 -3.78 -0.98 2.94
CA LEU A 101 -3.14 -2.11 2.27
C LEU A 101 -3.98 -2.63 1.08
N GLY A 102 -5.31 -2.60 1.18
CA GLY A 102 -6.24 -3.06 0.15
C GLY A 102 -6.33 -2.14 -1.07
N LYS A 103 -5.94 -0.87 -0.93
CA LYS A 103 -5.81 0.07 -2.08
C LYS A 103 -4.69 -0.30 -3.04
N GLU A 104 -3.76 -1.16 -2.63
CA GLU A 104 -2.75 -1.73 -3.52
C GLU A 104 -3.33 -2.94 -4.28
N LYS A 105 -4.26 -2.64 -5.21
CA LYS A 105 -4.94 -3.57 -6.13
C LYS A 105 -5.38 -4.90 -5.50
N LEU A 106 -6.53 -4.89 -4.84
CA LEU A 106 -7.44 -6.03 -4.90
C LEU A 106 -8.69 -5.59 -5.66
N PRO A 107 -8.98 -6.10 -6.88
CA PRO A 107 -10.36 -6.10 -7.34
C PRO A 107 -11.13 -6.84 -6.26
N SER A 108 -12.04 -6.14 -5.60
CA SER A 108 -12.57 -6.58 -4.32
C SER A 108 -13.17 -7.98 -4.50
N LEU A 109 -12.81 -8.91 -3.61
CA LEU A 109 -13.44 -10.23 -3.55
C LEU A 109 -14.97 -10.11 -3.53
N PHE A 110 -15.47 -8.98 -2.99
CA PHE A 110 -16.86 -8.58 -2.97
C PHE A 110 -17.44 -8.29 -4.37
N GLU A 111 -16.75 -7.54 -5.24
CA GLU A 111 -17.16 -7.35 -6.65
C GLU A 111 -17.20 -8.67 -7.41
N SER A 112 -16.28 -9.61 -7.10
CA SER A 112 -16.28 -10.93 -7.76
C SER A 112 -17.46 -11.80 -7.35
N GLU A 113 -17.90 -11.74 -6.09
CA GLU A 113 -19.08 -12.46 -5.60
C GLU A 113 -20.38 -11.84 -6.11
N GLU A 114 -20.50 -10.51 -6.09
CA GLU A 114 -21.68 -9.78 -6.59
C GLU A 114 -21.87 -10.00 -8.10
N THR A 115 -20.78 -9.97 -8.86
CA THR A 115 -20.77 -10.27 -10.31
C THR A 115 -21.12 -11.74 -10.58
N ARG A 116 -20.62 -12.68 -9.77
CA ARG A 116 -21.01 -14.10 -9.88
C ARG A 116 -22.49 -14.33 -9.56
N ARG A 117 -23.04 -13.64 -8.56
CA ARG A 117 -24.46 -13.75 -8.16
C ARG A 117 -25.38 -13.14 -9.22
N SER A 118 -25.03 -11.98 -9.78
CA SER A 118 -25.83 -11.33 -10.83
C SER A 118 -25.82 -12.12 -12.15
N VAL A 119 -24.68 -12.74 -12.52
CA VAL A 119 -24.62 -13.63 -13.69
C VAL A 119 -25.42 -14.93 -13.49
N MET A 120 -25.58 -15.41 -12.26
CA MET A 120 -26.43 -16.58 -11.96
C MET A 120 -27.93 -16.27 -11.97
N LEU A 121 -28.34 -15.03 -11.69
CA LEU A 121 -29.76 -14.63 -11.69
C LEU A 121 -30.29 -14.29 -13.09
N ASP A 122 -29.43 -13.88 -14.03
CA ASP A 122 -29.83 -13.54 -15.41
C ASP A 122 -30.07 -14.79 -16.30
N LYS A 123 -29.49 -15.94 -15.94
CA LYS A 123 -29.57 -17.18 -16.75
C LYS A 123 -30.78 -18.08 -16.42
N GLY A 124 -31.76 -17.56 -15.68
CA GLY A 124 -32.94 -18.32 -15.24
C GLY A 124 -34.24 -18.08 -16.02
N ASN A 125 -34.33 -17.07 -16.89
CA ASN A 125 -35.61 -16.70 -17.51
C ASN A 125 -35.61 -16.74 -19.04
N SER A 126 -35.15 -17.86 -19.59
CA SER A 126 -35.51 -18.26 -20.95
C SER A 126 -35.80 -19.74 -20.97
N ASN A 127 -37.08 -20.11 -20.79
CA ASN A 127 -37.75 -20.95 -21.79
C ASN A 127 -39.25 -21.15 -21.55
N THR A 128 -39.97 -20.97 -22.67
CA THR A 128 -41.05 -21.81 -23.20
C THR A 128 -42.40 -21.85 -22.49
N GLY A 129 -43.45 -21.48 -23.22
CA GLY A 129 -44.82 -21.88 -22.90
C GLY A 129 -45.89 -21.16 -23.70
N SER A 130 -46.26 -21.73 -24.84
CA SER A 130 -47.40 -21.40 -25.72
C SER A 130 -48.75 -21.21 -25.00
N THR A 131 -49.66 -20.40 -25.57
CA THR A 131 -51.04 -20.80 -26.01
C THR A 131 -52.03 -19.61 -26.12
N MET A 132 -52.38 -19.31 -27.38
CA MET A 132 -53.71 -19.04 -27.98
C MET A 132 -54.88 -18.46 -27.14
N GLY A 133 -55.56 -17.43 -27.66
CA GLY A 133 -56.92 -17.06 -27.18
C GLY A 133 -57.54 -15.72 -27.65
N ILE A 134 -57.92 -15.64 -28.92
CA ILE A 134 -59.14 -14.99 -29.48
C ILE A 134 -59.55 -13.58 -28.96
N GLY A 135 -59.44 -12.59 -29.85
CA GLY A 135 -60.25 -11.36 -29.84
C GLY A 135 -60.64 -10.96 -31.26
N LYS A 136 -61.86 -11.35 -31.68
CA LYS A 136 -62.44 -11.06 -33.01
C LYS A 136 -62.92 -9.60 -33.09
N GLY A 137 -62.67 -8.97 -34.26
CA GLY A 137 -63.60 -8.02 -34.86
C GLY A 137 -62.97 -6.89 -35.68
N PRO A 138 -62.97 -6.98 -37.03
CA PRO A 138 -62.86 -5.82 -37.92
C PRO A 138 -64.18 -5.59 -38.67
N THR A 139 -64.46 -4.34 -39.09
CA THR A 139 -65.41 -3.88 -40.15
C THR A 139 -65.71 -2.39 -39.87
N LYS A 140 -65.68 -1.39 -40.76
CA LYS A 140 -65.43 -1.08 -42.20
C LYS A 140 -65.16 0.47 -42.21
N ARG A 141 -64.59 1.15 -43.22
CA ARG A 141 -65.15 1.38 -44.56
C ARG A 141 -64.23 2.36 -45.37
N SER A 142 -64.07 2.05 -46.67
CA SER A 142 -64.01 2.94 -47.87
C SER A 142 -62.92 4.04 -47.98
N THR A 143 -61.94 3.94 -48.90
CA THR A 143 -61.90 4.39 -50.34
C THR A 143 -61.97 5.92 -50.50
N SER A 144 -61.27 6.63 -51.38
CA SER A 144 -60.32 6.37 -52.47
C SER A 144 -59.76 7.73 -52.94
N GLU A 145 -58.66 7.72 -53.72
CA GLU A 145 -58.32 8.68 -54.82
C GLU A 145 -58.09 10.17 -54.43
N GLU A 146 -57.32 11.01 -55.10
CA GLU A 146 -56.65 11.00 -56.40
C GLU A 146 -55.63 12.16 -56.40
N LYS A 147 -54.52 11.96 -57.14
CA LYS A 147 -53.64 12.96 -57.76
C LYS A 147 -52.64 13.77 -56.92
#